data_AF-A0A183PSE1-F1
#
_entry.id   AF-A0A183PSE1-F1
#
_cell.length_a   1.000
_cell.length_b   1.000
_cell.length_c   1.000
_cell.angle_alpha   90.00
_cell.angle_beta   90.00
_cell.angle_gamma   90.00
#
_symmetry.space_group_name_H-M   'P 1'
#
loop_
_entity.id
_entity.type
_entity.pdbx_description
1 polymer ?
#
loop_
_entity_poly.entity_id
_entity_poly.type
_entity_poly.pdbx_seq_one_letter_code
_entity_poly.pdbx_strand_id
1 'polypeptide(L)' 'MPDTTKRGLFVVFEGVEKCGKKTQSELLQEALTQITGKQTLLIHFPDKSTPIGKLLAEYSDEKLQLEPHAAHLLYIANR' A
#
# COMPACT_ATOMS: atom_id res chain seq x y z
N MET A 1 -13.50 20.90 -25.77
CA MET A 1 -14.13 19.62 -25.39
C MET A 1 -13.45 19.16 -24.11
N PRO A 2 -14.17 18.78 -23.05
CA PRO A 2 -13.50 18.28 -21.85
C PRO A 2 -12.75 17.01 -22.24
N ASP A 3 -11.46 16.98 -21.91
CA ASP A 3 -10.58 15.86 -22.17
C ASP A 3 -11.14 14.62 -21.46
N THR A 4 -11.63 13.64 -22.23
CA THR A 4 -12.14 12.37 -21.69
C THR A 4 -10.95 11.45 -21.37
N THR A 5 -9.98 11.93 -20.59
CA THR A 5 -8.95 11.07 -20.00
C THR A 5 -9.68 10.00 -19.20
N LYS A 6 -9.69 8.76 -19.72
CA LYS A 6 -10.24 7.62 -18.99
C LYS A 6 -9.46 7.48 -17.69
N ARG A 7 -10.16 7.67 -16.55
CA ARG A 7 -9.61 7.43 -15.21
C ARG A 7 -9.13 5.99 -15.11
N GLY A 8 -7.99 5.77 -14.45
CA GLY A 8 -7.48 4.44 -14.15
C GLY A 8 -8.33 3.70 -13.12
N LEU A 9 -8.07 2.41 -12.95
CA LEU A 9 -8.65 1.58 -11.89
C LEU A 9 -7.76 1.66 -10.64
N PHE A 10 -8.36 1.78 -9.47
CA PHE A 10 -7.66 1.66 -8.19
C PHE A 10 -8.26 0.51 -7.39
N VAL A 11 -7.45 -0.51 -7.10
CA VAL A 11 -7.85 -1.75 -6.41
C VAL A 11 -7.07 -1.88 -5.12
N VAL A 12 -7.76 -2.22 -4.03
CA VAL A 12 -7.17 -2.41 -2.70
C VAL A 12 -7.37 -3.86 -2.26
N PHE A 13 -6.32 -4.46 -1.70
CA PHE A 13 -6.35 -5.79 -1.09
C PHE A 13 -6.30 -5.66 0.43
N GLU A 14 -7.36 -6.11 1.10
CA GLU A 14 -7.48 -6.13 2.56
C GLU A 14 -7.59 -7.57 3.10
N GLY A 15 -7.25 -7.76 4.37
CA GLY A 15 -7.37 -9.06 5.04
C GLY A 15 -6.34 -9.29 6.14
N VAL A 16 -6.46 -10.43 6.81
CA VAL A 16 -5.59 -10.81 7.95
C VAL A 16 -4.13 -11.05 7.54
N GLU A 17 -3.23 -11.03 8.52
CA GLU A 17 -1.82 -11.43 8.36
C GLU A 17 -1.72 -12.77 7.61
N LYS A 18 -0.79 -12.85 6.64
CA LYS A 18 -0.49 -14.08 5.87
C LYS A 18 -1.65 -14.66 5.03
N CYS A 19 -2.74 -13.94 4.75
CA CYS A 19 -3.80 -14.41 3.85
C CYS A 19 -3.47 -14.33 2.34
N GLY A 20 -2.23 -13.98 1.97
CA GLY A 20 -1.79 -13.96 0.56
C GLY A 20 -1.96 -12.63 -0.18
N LYS A 21 -2.27 -11.51 0.52
CA LYS A 21 -2.47 -10.18 -0.09
C LYS A 21 -1.35 -9.77 -1.05
N LYS A 22 -0.09 -9.88 -0.60
CA LYS A 22 1.08 -9.51 -1.40
C LYS A 22 1.12 -10.30 -2.71
N THR A 23 1.09 -11.63 -2.61
CA THR A 23 1.09 -12.53 -3.78
C THR A 23 -0.04 -12.19 -4.75
N GLN A 24 -1.27 -12.01 -4.25
CA GLN A 24 -2.41 -11.70 -5.12
C GLN A 24 -2.32 -10.32 -5.76
N SER A 25 -1.80 -9.31 -5.05
CA SER A 25 -1.60 -7.98 -5.59
C SER A 25 -0.52 -7.92 -6.68
N GLU A 26 0.56 -8.69 -6.53
CA GLU A 26 1.64 -8.82 -7.53
C GLU A 26 1.12 -9.52 -8.78
N LEU A 27 0.40 -10.66 -8.62
CA LEU A 27 -0.20 -11.38 -9.75
C LEU A 27 -1.21 -10.52 -10.51
N LEU A 28 -2.05 -9.75 -9.81
CA LEU A 28 -3.01 -8.85 -10.46
C LEU A 28 -2.30 -7.71 -11.20
N GLN A 29 -1.24 -7.14 -10.62
CA GLN A 29 -0.47 -6.07 -11.24
C GLN A 29 0.19 -6.55 -12.55
N GLU A 30 0.77 -7.75 -12.56
CA GLU A 30 1.32 -8.35 -13.77
C GLU A 30 0.23 -8.59 -14.83
N ALA A 31 -0.88 -9.24 -14.44
CA ALA A 31 -1.98 -9.57 -15.35
C ALA A 31 -2.61 -8.31 -15.97
N LEU A 32 -2.87 -7.27 -15.18
CA LEU A 32 -3.43 -6.01 -15.70
C LEU A 32 -2.44 -5.28 -16.61
N THR A 33 -1.15 -5.34 -16.30
CA THR A 33 -0.11 -4.76 -17.18
C THR A 33 -0.10 -5.44 -18.54
N GLN A 34 -0.17 -6.77 -18.56
CA GLN A 34 -0.23 -7.55 -19.80
C GLN A 34 -1.52 -7.32 -20.59
N ILE A 35 -2.69 -7.35 -19.93
CA ILE A 35 -4.00 -7.22 -20.59
C ILE A 35 -4.21 -5.82 -21.17
N THR A 36 -3.78 -4.78 -20.44
CA THR A 36 -4.04 -3.38 -20.84
C THR A 36 -2.94 -2.78 -21.70
N GLY A 37 -1.75 -3.40 -21.74
CA GLY A 37 -0.55 -2.84 -22.38
C GLY A 37 -0.02 -1.58 -21.68
N LYS A 38 -0.51 -1.26 -20.47
CA LYS A 38 -0.09 -0.11 -19.66
C LYS A 38 0.50 -0.57 -18.36
N GLN A 39 1.53 0.13 -17.87
CA GLN A 39 2.10 -0.19 -16.57
C GLN A 39 1.05 -0.04 -15.46
N THR A 40 0.78 -1.13 -14.75
CA THR A 40 0.02 -1.12 -13.50
C THR A 40 0.98 -0.90 -12.34
N LEU A 41 0.68 0.08 -11.48
CA LEU A 41 1.50 0.41 -10.32
C LEU A 41 1.07 -0.44 -9.13
N LEU A 42 2.05 -0.95 -8.38
CA LEU A 42 1.86 -1.65 -7.12
C LEU A 42 2.27 -0.74 -5.97
N ILE A 43 1.37 -0.51 -5.02
CA ILE A 43 1.59 0.34 -3.85
C ILE A 43 1.26 -0.50 -2.61
N HIS A 44 2.09 -0.39 -1.57
CA HIS A 44 1.90 -1.10 -0.30
C HIS A 44 1.97 -0.12 0.87
N PHE A 45 1.10 -0.33 1.85
CA PHE A 45 1.10 0.42 3.10
C PHE A 45 1.34 -0.51 4.31
N PRO A 46 2.05 -0.03 5.34
CA PRO A 46 2.83 1.23 5.35
C PRO A 46 4.05 1.18 4.41
N ASP A 47 4.42 2.31 3.81
CA ASP A 47 5.65 2.45 3.01
C ASP A 47 6.86 2.67 3.92
N LYS A 48 7.51 1.55 4.25
CA LYS A 48 8.71 1.46 5.09
C LYS A 48 9.95 2.16 4.52
N SER A 49 9.93 2.65 3.28
CA SER A 49 11.03 3.44 2.73
C SER A 49 11.09 4.86 3.28
N THR A 50 9.92 5.41 3.68
CA THR A 50 9.78 6.76 4.23
C THR A 50 10.23 6.85 5.69
N PRO A 51 10.59 8.04 6.20
CA PRO A 51 10.89 8.22 7.63
C PRO A 51 9.76 7.76 8.55
N ILE A 52 8.50 8.04 8.21
CA ILE A 52 7.33 7.61 8.98
C ILE A 52 7.18 6.09 8.94
N GLY A 53 7.32 5.48 7.76
CA GLY A 53 7.24 4.02 7.63
C GLY A 53 8.34 3.28 8.37
N LYS A 54 9.55 3.86 8.48
CA LYS A 54 10.62 3.32 9.32
C LYS A 54 10.23 3.35 10.81
N LEU A 55 9.67 4.45 11.30
CA LEU A 55 9.16 4.55 12.67
C LEU A 55 8.05 3.53 12.94
N LEU A 56 7.12 3.37 12.00
CA LEU A 56 6.04 2.36 12.10
C LEU A 56 6.59 0.94 12.11
N ALA A 57 7.68 0.67 11.37
CA ALA A 57 8.35 -0.63 11.42
C ALA A 57 9.01 -0.89 12.78
N GLU A 58 9.69 0.10 13.36
CA GLU A 58 10.26 -0.03 14.72
C GLU A 58 9.19 -0.22 15.79
N TYR A 59 8.04 0.47 15.66
CA TYR A 59 6.89 0.28 16.53
C TYR A 59 6.30 -1.14 16.40
N SER A 60 6.13 -1.64 15.17
CA SER A 60 5.60 -2.99 14.92
C SER A 60 6.54 -4.10 15.41
N ASP A 61 7.85 -3.85 15.38
CA ASP A 61 8.89 -4.75 15.89
C ASP A 61 9.09 -4.63 17.42
N GLU A 62 8.24 -3.86 18.11
CA GLU A 62 8.33 -3.57 19.56
C GLU A 62 9.65 -2.91 20.01
N LYS A 63 10.43 -2.35 19.07
CA LYS A 63 11.70 -1.64 19.31
C LYS A 63 11.49 -0.20 19.77
N LEU A 64 10.32 0.35 19.49
CA LEU A 64 9.91 1.70 19.84
C LEU A 64 8.54 1.63 20.53
N GLN A 65 8.43 2.27 21.69
CA GLN A 65 7.15 2.45 22.38
C GLN A 65 6.53 3.77 21.92
N LEU A 66 5.34 3.69 21.33
CA LEU A 66 4.51 4.84 20.99
C LEU A 66 3.16 4.70 21.67
N GLU A 67 2.56 5.83 21.99
CA GLU A 67 1.17 5.85 22.41
C GLU A 67 0.28 5.36 21.23
N PRO A 68 -0.68 4.45 21.47
CA PRO A 68 -1.46 3.82 20.40
C PRO A 68 -2.17 4.79 19.45
N HIS A 69 -2.71 5.91 19.96
CA HIS A 69 -3.34 6.94 19.13
C HIS A 69 -2.32 7.68 18.25
N ALA A 70 -1.14 8.00 18.77
CA ALA A 70 -0.04 8.55 17.97
C ALA A 70 0.40 7.58 16.85
N ALA A 71 0.56 6.29 17.17
CA ALA A 71 0.87 5.27 16.17
C ALA A 71 -0.21 5.19 15.07
N HIS A 72 -1.49 5.25 15.45
CA HIS A 72 -2.61 5.26 14.50
C HIS A 72 -2.56 6.47 13.56
N LEU A 73 -2.28 7.67 14.06
CA LEU A 73 -2.13 8.87 13.24
C LEU A 73 -0.96 8.75 12.25
N LEU A 74 0.15 8.12 12.66
CA LEU A 74 1.28 7.85 11.77
C LEU A 74 0.92 6.87 10.64
N TYR A 75 0.11 5.84 10.90
CA TYR A 75 -0.42 4.97 9.85
C TYR A 75 -1.34 5.72 8.88
N ILE A 76 -2.09 6.73 9.34
CA ILE A 76 -2.90 7.59 8.45
C ILE A 76 -2.01 8.51 7.61
N ALA A 77 -0.98 9.09 8.22
CA ALA A 77 -0.03 9.97 7.52
C ALA A 77 0.83 9.22 6.48
N ASN A 78 0.97 7.90 6.62
CA ASN A 78 1.71 7.04 5.70
C ASN A 78 0.76 6.26 4.77
N ARG A 79 0.02 7.01 3.95
CA ARG A 79 -0.92 6.56 2.91
C ARG A 79 -0.60 7.20 1.56
#